data_AF-A0A7N0TAR2-F1
#
_entry.id   AF-A0A7N0TAR2-F1
#
_cell.length_a   1.000
_cell.length_b   1.000
_cell.length_c   1.000
_cell.angle_alpha   90.00
_cell.angle_beta   90.00
_cell.angle_gamma   90.00
#
_symmetry.space_group_name_H-M   'P 1'
#
loop_
_entity.id
_entity.type
_entity.pdbx_description
1 polymer ?
#
loop_
_entity_poly.entity_id
_entity_poly.type
_entity_poly.pdbx_seq_one_letter_code
_entity_poly.pdbx_strand_id
1 'polypeptide(L)'
;MGKKKKKNERSAAEIALLVENVMAELEVTAEEDAELNRQNKPAINKLKKLPLLTDVLMKKQLQQEFLDHGVLTLLKNWLEPLPDGSLPSINVREAVLRILTDFPIDLENESRRDQLKRSGLGKVIMFLSKSDEETTSNRKLAKDLVDKWSRPIFNKSTRFEDMRNVEEERAPYRRPAPKKSSNKSGGLESRDDDLDLPRHSQGSKPGESSSRSLTTRPEAMSLDFTIRPQSKIDPEAVRARAKQNQLDQRRMKMNKKLQQLKAPKKKNLQASKISVEGRGMVKYL
;
A
#
# COMPACT_ATOMS: atom_id res chain seq x y z
N MET A 1 -36.24 35.41 23.97
CA MET A 1 -34.80 35.38 24.31
C MET A 1 -34.41 33.96 24.70
N GLY A 2 -34.03 33.11 23.74
CA GLY A 2 -33.63 31.73 24.01
C GLY A 2 -32.24 31.69 24.63
N LYS A 3 -32.14 31.40 25.93
CA LYS A 3 -30.86 31.12 26.59
C LYS A 3 -30.29 29.82 26.01
N LYS A 4 -29.33 29.94 25.08
CA LYS A 4 -28.50 28.80 24.66
C LYS A 4 -27.84 28.23 25.92
N LYS A 5 -28.22 27.00 26.31
CA LYS A 5 -27.55 26.23 27.36
C LYS A 5 -26.05 26.24 27.05
N LYS A 6 -25.26 26.82 27.96
CA LYS A 6 -23.81 26.72 27.96
C LYS A 6 -23.48 25.23 28.00
N LYS A 7 -22.92 24.71 26.92
CA LYS A 7 -22.51 23.31 26.79
C LYS A 7 -21.52 23.08 27.93
N ASN A 8 -21.84 22.14 28.83
CA ASN A 8 -21.01 21.81 29.98
C ASN A 8 -19.68 21.27 29.42
N GLU A 9 -18.66 22.13 29.37
CA GLU A 9 -17.31 21.72 28.99
C GLU A 9 -16.80 20.84 30.13
N ARG A 10 -16.75 19.53 29.89
CA ARG A 10 -16.18 18.58 30.84
C ARG A 10 -14.72 18.94 31.08
N SER A 11 -14.27 18.85 32.32
CA SER A 11 -12.87 19.10 32.64
C SER A 11 -11.98 18.04 31.98
N ALA A 12 -10.70 18.34 31.76
CA ALA A 12 -9.76 17.36 31.21
C ALA A 12 -9.70 16.09 32.07
N ALA A 13 -9.74 16.24 33.40
CA ALA A 13 -9.77 15.12 34.34
C ALA A 13 -11.05 14.27 34.20
N GLU A 14 -12.21 14.89 33.98
CA GLU A 14 -13.46 14.16 33.72
C GLU A 14 -13.42 13.40 32.39
N ILE A 15 -12.73 13.94 31.37
CA ILE A 15 -12.55 13.28 30.08
C ILE A 15 -11.62 12.07 30.22
N ALA A 16 -10.48 12.22 30.91
CA ALA A 16 -9.56 11.13 31.17
C ALA A 16 -10.23 9.98 31.94
N LEU A 17 -10.96 10.30 33.02
CA LEU A 17 -11.69 9.30 33.82
C LEU A 17 -12.80 8.61 33.02
N LEU A 18 -13.49 9.35 32.14
CA LEU A 18 -14.46 8.74 31.22
C LEU A 18 -13.78 7.76 30.27
N VAL A 19 -12.66 8.15 29.66
CA VAL A 19 -11.93 7.33 28.69
C VAL A 19 -11.37 6.09 29.37
N GLU A 20 -10.81 6.21 30.57
CA GLU A 20 -10.32 5.11 31.37
C GLU A 20 -11.43 4.11 31.71
N ASN A 21 -12.60 4.57 32.16
CA ASN A 21 -13.74 3.70 32.44
C ASN A 21 -14.22 2.95 31.19
N VAL A 22 -14.27 3.63 30.04
CA VAL A 22 -14.68 3.01 28.77
C VAL A 22 -13.63 2.01 28.30
N MET A 23 -12.34 2.33 28.42
CA MET A 23 -11.24 1.41 28.10
C MET A 23 -11.35 0.13 28.95
N ALA A 24 -11.48 0.27 30.27
CA ALA A 24 -11.61 -0.87 31.18
C ALA A 24 -12.84 -1.74 30.85
N GLU A 25 -13.99 -1.13 30.57
CA GLU A 25 -15.21 -1.86 30.18
C GLU A 25 -15.00 -2.68 28.89
N LEU A 26 -14.33 -2.10 27.89
CA LEU A 26 -14.08 -2.75 26.60
C LEU A 26 -12.98 -3.81 26.68
N GLU A 27 -12.00 -3.67 27.58
CA GLU A 27 -10.98 -4.68 27.87
C GLU A 27 -11.61 -5.90 28.54
N VAL A 28 -12.38 -5.69 29.61
CA VAL A 28 -13.13 -6.76 30.30
C VAL A 28 -14.04 -7.48 29.31
N THR A 29 -14.75 -6.75 28.45
CA THR A 29 -15.60 -7.33 27.39
C THR A 29 -14.82 -8.28 26.47
N ALA A 30 -13.60 -7.92 26.08
CA ALA A 30 -12.78 -8.77 25.21
C ALA A 30 -12.28 -10.02 25.94
N GLU A 31 -11.88 -9.89 27.20
CA GLU A 31 -11.42 -10.99 28.04
C GLU A 31 -12.54 -11.98 28.39
N GLU A 32 -13.72 -11.49 28.76
CA GLU A 32 -14.90 -12.32 29.01
C GLU A 32 -15.27 -13.17 27.79
N ASP A 33 -15.28 -12.58 26.60
CA ASP A 33 -15.55 -13.33 25.37
C ASP A 33 -14.49 -14.40 25.11
N ALA A 34 -13.21 -14.10 25.38
CA ALA A 34 -12.13 -15.08 25.24
C ALA A 34 -12.30 -16.23 26.24
N GLU A 35 -12.71 -15.93 27.47
CA GLU A 35 -12.97 -16.95 28.50
C GLU A 35 -14.21 -17.79 28.18
N LEU A 36 -15.30 -17.18 27.72
CA LEU A 36 -16.47 -17.90 27.21
C LEU A 36 -16.09 -18.83 26.06
N ASN A 37 -15.23 -18.38 25.14
CA ASN A 37 -14.72 -19.21 24.05
C ASN A 37 -13.90 -20.41 24.56
N ARG A 38 -12.99 -20.22 25.54
CA ARG A 38 -12.26 -21.33 26.19
C ARG A 38 -13.19 -22.36 26.83
N GLN A 39 -14.32 -21.89 27.36
CA GLN A 39 -15.35 -22.73 27.96
C GLN A 39 -16.33 -23.33 26.94
N ASN A 40 -16.11 -23.11 25.64
CA ASN A 40 -17.02 -23.51 24.55
C ASN A 40 -18.45 -22.95 24.70
N LYS A 41 -18.57 -21.76 25.29
CA LYS A 41 -19.84 -21.03 25.44
C LYS A 41 -19.94 -19.90 24.40
N PRO A 42 -21.16 -19.53 23.97
CA PRO A 42 -21.35 -18.41 23.05
C PRO A 42 -20.82 -17.09 23.62
N ALA A 43 -19.85 -16.49 22.91
CA ALA A 43 -19.22 -15.23 23.25
C ALA A 43 -19.82 -14.09 22.39
N ILE A 44 -20.76 -13.32 22.97
CA ILE A 44 -21.52 -12.28 22.26
C ILE A 44 -21.30 -10.88 22.84
N ASN A 45 -20.40 -10.72 23.82
CA ASN A 45 -20.24 -9.46 24.55
C ASN A 45 -19.58 -8.39 23.66
N LYS A 46 -18.56 -8.74 22.86
CA LYS A 46 -17.98 -7.81 21.86
C LYS A 46 -19.02 -7.30 20.86
N LEU A 47 -19.94 -8.17 20.41
CA LEU A 47 -21.02 -7.76 19.51
C LEU A 47 -21.99 -6.79 20.17
N LYS A 48 -22.35 -7.02 21.44
CA LYS A 48 -23.24 -6.12 22.20
C LYS A 48 -22.59 -4.75 22.45
N LYS A 49 -21.29 -4.71 22.68
CA LYS A 49 -20.53 -3.47 22.96
C LYS A 49 -19.97 -2.78 21.71
N LEU A 50 -20.12 -3.38 20.53
CA LEU A 50 -19.65 -2.80 19.27
C LEU A 50 -20.21 -1.40 18.98
N PRO A 51 -21.50 -1.09 19.25
CA PRO A 51 -22.02 0.26 19.08
C PRO A 51 -21.36 1.28 20.00
N LEU A 52 -21.08 0.89 21.26
CA LEU A 52 -20.36 1.74 22.22
C LEU A 52 -18.95 2.03 21.72
N LEU A 53 -18.18 0.98 21.37
CA LEU A 53 -16.82 1.10 20.82
C LEU A 53 -16.79 2.07 19.63
N THR A 54 -17.72 1.90 18.69
CA THR A 54 -17.78 2.73 17.48
C THR A 54 -18.11 4.18 17.81
N ASP A 55 -19.13 4.44 18.63
CA ASP A 55 -19.55 5.79 18.99
C ASP A 55 -18.47 6.56 19.78
N VAL A 56 -17.75 5.89 20.69
CA VAL A 56 -16.71 6.57 21.49
C VAL A 56 -15.45 6.85 20.67
N LEU A 57 -15.00 5.92 19.81
CA LEU A 57 -13.77 6.06 19.05
C LEU A 57 -13.91 6.96 17.81
N MET A 58 -15.13 7.17 17.31
CA MET A 58 -15.39 8.15 16.23
C MET A 58 -15.41 9.60 16.73
N LYS A 59 -15.51 9.85 18.04
CA LYS A 59 -15.51 11.20 18.60
C LYS A 59 -14.11 11.80 18.59
N LYS A 60 -13.82 12.65 17.61
CA LYS A 60 -12.52 13.32 17.41
C LYS A 60 -11.94 13.94 18.68
N GLN A 61 -12.77 14.56 19.52
CA GLN A 61 -12.30 15.18 20.77
C GLN A 61 -11.79 14.17 21.83
N LEU A 62 -12.12 12.89 21.70
CA LEU A 62 -11.67 11.83 22.62
C LEU A 62 -10.51 10.99 22.05
N GLN A 63 -10.28 11.04 20.73
CA GLN A 63 -9.34 10.14 20.05
C GLN A 63 -7.90 10.25 20.58
N GLN A 64 -7.46 11.47 20.87
CA GLN A 64 -6.13 11.71 21.45
C GLN A 64 -6.00 11.03 22.82
N GLU A 65 -6.98 11.22 23.69
CA GLU A 65 -7.04 10.62 25.03
C GLU A 65 -7.05 9.09 24.95
N PHE A 66 -7.84 8.51 24.04
CA PHE A 66 -7.85 7.07 23.82
C PHE A 66 -6.47 6.52 23.40
N LEU A 67 -5.72 7.24 22.56
CA LEU A 67 -4.36 6.82 22.20
C LEU A 67 -3.41 6.86 23.39
N ASP A 68 -3.54 7.89 24.22
CA ASP A 68 -2.70 8.09 25.39
C ASP A 68 -2.98 7.00 26.45
N HIS A 69 -4.21 6.48 26.49
CA HIS A 69 -4.63 5.32 27.29
C HIS A 69 -4.46 3.94 26.61
N GLY A 70 -3.78 3.85 25.47
CA GLY A 70 -3.39 2.55 24.89
C GLY A 70 -4.48 1.81 24.10
N VAL A 71 -5.45 2.54 23.52
CA VAL A 71 -6.53 1.97 22.68
C VAL A 71 -6.03 1.03 21.57
N LEU A 72 -4.80 1.19 21.07
CA LEU A 72 -4.25 0.30 20.04
C LEU A 72 -4.10 -1.14 20.55
N THR A 73 -3.77 -1.34 21.82
CA THR A 73 -3.69 -2.67 22.45
C THR A 73 -5.09 -3.27 22.62
N LEU A 74 -6.06 -2.46 23.04
CA LEU A 74 -7.47 -2.87 23.09
C LEU A 74 -7.95 -3.35 21.71
N LEU A 75 -7.76 -2.54 20.66
CA LEU A 75 -8.17 -2.90 19.30
C LEU A 75 -7.44 -4.12 18.76
N LYS A 76 -6.17 -4.33 19.17
CA LYS A 76 -5.44 -5.57 18.89
C LYS A 76 -6.17 -6.76 19.50
N ASN A 77 -6.56 -6.69 20.78
CA ASN A 77 -7.24 -7.78 21.48
C ASN A 77 -8.64 -8.06 20.91
N TRP A 78 -9.32 -7.05 20.38
CA TRP A 78 -10.61 -7.21 19.71
C TRP A 78 -10.52 -7.90 18.35
N LEU A 79 -9.34 -7.89 17.71
CA LEU A 79 -9.09 -8.47 16.39
C LEU A 79 -8.29 -9.78 16.41
N GLU A 80 -7.61 -10.07 17.51
CA GLU A 80 -6.80 -11.28 17.65
C GLU A 80 -7.67 -12.53 17.51
N PRO A 81 -7.18 -13.59 16.86
CA PRO A 81 -7.87 -14.88 16.84
C PRO A 81 -8.24 -15.33 18.26
N LEU A 82 -9.43 -15.91 18.39
CA LEU A 82 -9.93 -16.44 19.64
C LEU A 82 -9.10 -17.65 20.09
N PRO A 83 -9.20 -18.08 21.36
CA PRO A 83 -8.44 -19.22 21.88
C PRO A 83 -8.63 -20.53 21.09
N ASP A 84 -9.76 -20.71 20.41
CA ASP A 84 -10.03 -21.83 19.49
C ASP A 84 -9.39 -21.67 18.10
N GLY A 85 -8.70 -20.56 17.83
CA GLY A 85 -8.06 -20.22 16.56
C GLY A 85 -8.99 -19.49 15.57
N SER A 86 -10.28 -19.39 15.86
CA SER A 86 -11.25 -18.74 14.97
C SER A 86 -11.11 -17.22 14.99
N LEU A 87 -11.43 -16.57 13.87
CA LEU A 87 -11.48 -15.12 13.81
C LEU A 87 -12.69 -14.57 14.60
N PRO A 88 -12.56 -13.41 15.28
CA PRO A 88 -13.69 -12.70 15.86
C PRO A 88 -14.77 -12.43 14.80
N SER A 89 -16.04 -12.26 15.20
CA SER A 89 -17.15 -12.04 14.27
C SER A 89 -16.84 -10.98 13.20
N ILE A 90 -17.26 -11.24 11.95
CA ILE A 90 -17.06 -10.35 10.79
C ILE A 90 -17.45 -8.89 11.07
N ASN A 91 -18.55 -8.66 11.80
CA ASN A 91 -19.02 -7.33 12.15
C ASN A 91 -18.03 -6.58 13.05
N VAL A 92 -17.41 -7.30 13.99
CA VAL A 92 -16.36 -6.75 14.87
C VAL A 92 -15.15 -6.37 14.02
N ARG A 93 -14.68 -7.29 13.16
CA ARG A 93 -13.51 -7.07 12.32
C ARG A 93 -13.70 -5.88 11.38
N GLU A 94 -14.83 -5.82 10.70
CA GLU A 94 -15.18 -4.73 9.78
C GLU A 94 -15.24 -3.38 10.50
N ALA A 95 -15.93 -3.30 11.65
CA ALA A 95 -16.04 -2.06 12.40
C ALA A 95 -14.68 -1.58 12.91
N VAL A 96 -13.85 -2.47 13.48
CA VAL A 96 -12.52 -2.09 13.98
C VAL A 96 -11.60 -1.67 12.84
N LEU A 97 -11.59 -2.37 11.70
CA LEU A 97 -10.78 -1.98 10.54
C LEU A 97 -11.18 -0.61 9.99
N ARG A 98 -12.48 -0.28 9.96
CA ARG A 98 -12.98 1.04 9.58
C ARG A 98 -12.54 2.12 10.58
N ILE A 99 -12.70 1.86 11.88
CA ILE A 99 -12.22 2.78 12.93
C ILE A 99 -10.73 3.08 12.75
N LEU A 100 -9.90 2.04 12.57
CA LEU A 100 -8.45 2.18 12.37
C LEU A 100 -8.07 2.96 11.10
N THR A 101 -8.90 2.89 10.07
CA THR A 101 -8.69 3.63 8.81
C THR A 101 -8.81 5.14 9.05
N ASP A 102 -9.82 5.54 9.83
CA ASP A 102 -10.15 6.94 10.13
C ASP A 102 -9.39 7.49 11.36
N PHE A 103 -8.79 6.61 12.17
CA PHE A 103 -8.12 7.00 13.41
C PHE A 103 -6.85 7.85 13.13
N PRO A 104 -6.66 8.99 13.81
CA PRO A 104 -5.52 9.88 13.57
C PRO A 104 -4.23 9.38 14.24
N ILE A 105 -3.67 8.29 13.71
CA ILE A 105 -2.37 7.76 14.13
C ILE A 105 -1.27 8.45 13.31
N ASP A 106 -0.69 9.51 13.87
CA ASP A 106 0.44 10.22 13.26
C ASP A 106 1.74 9.44 13.46
N LEU A 107 2.19 8.73 12.43
CA LEU A 107 3.39 7.89 12.48
C LEU A 107 4.70 8.63 12.18
N GLU A 108 4.65 9.93 11.87
CA GLU A 108 5.84 10.78 11.84
C GLU A 108 6.32 11.09 13.27
N ASN A 109 5.40 11.06 14.24
CA ASN A 109 5.72 11.15 15.66
C ASN A 109 6.30 9.82 16.19
N GLU A 110 7.52 9.87 16.71
CA GLU A 110 8.21 8.67 17.23
C GLU A 110 7.45 7.97 18.35
N SER A 111 6.80 8.71 19.25
CA SER A 111 6.02 8.14 20.36
C SER A 111 4.84 7.31 19.84
N ARG A 112 4.10 7.84 18.85
CA ARG A 112 2.98 7.12 18.21
C ARG A 112 3.45 5.89 17.45
N ARG A 113 4.57 6.00 16.73
CA ARG A 113 5.21 4.88 16.05
C ARG A 113 5.58 3.77 17.04
N ASP A 114 6.11 4.12 18.20
CA ASP A 114 6.48 3.16 19.24
C ASP A 114 5.26 2.54 19.93
N GLN A 115 4.19 3.31 20.17
CA GLN A 115 2.92 2.77 20.67
C GLN A 115 2.32 1.73 19.71
N LEU A 116 2.35 1.99 18.40
CA LEU A 116 1.90 1.01 17.40
C LEU A 116 2.76 -0.26 17.40
N LYS A 117 4.08 -0.13 17.56
CA LYS A 117 4.98 -1.29 17.67
C LYS A 117 4.74 -2.09 18.94
N ARG A 118 4.61 -1.42 20.09
CA ARG A 118 4.43 -2.04 21.42
C ARG A 118 3.08 -2.74 21.55
N SER A 119 2.00 -2.16 21.03
CA SER A 119 0.66 -2.77 21.05
C SER A 119 0.58 -4.05 20.21
N GLY A 120 1.48 -4.27 19.26
CA GLY A 120 1.47 -5.44 18.37
C GLY A 120 0.34 -5.44 17.34
N LEU A 121 -0.48 -4.39 17.29
CA LEU A 121 -1.64 -4.28 16.40
C LEU A 121 -1.27 -4.49 14.92
N GLY A 122 -0.13 -3.93 14.47
CA GLY A 122 0.33 -4.07 13.10
C GLY A 122 0.54 -5.53 12.66
N LYS A 123 0.89 -6.44 13.59
CA LYS A 123 1.04 -7.88 13.29
C LYS A 123 -0.32 -8.54 13.04
N VAL A 124 -1.33 -8.21 13.85
CA VAL A 124 -2.70 -8.72 13.69
C VAL A 124 -3.32 -8.21 12.39
N ILE A 125 -3.16 -6.93 12.06
CA ILE A 125 -3.63 -6.39 10.76
C ILE A 125 -2.90 -7.06 9.58
N MET A 126 -1.60 -7.29 9.69
CA MET A 126 -0.85 -8.05 8.67
C MET A 126 -1.39 -9.47 8.49
N PHE A 127 -1.73 -10.16 9.59
CA PHE A 127 -2.35 -11.48 9.53
C PHE A 127 -3.70 -11.45 8.82
N LEU A 128 -4.61 -10.54 9.21
CA LEU A 128 -5.92 -10.38 8.56
C LEU A 128 -5.79 -10.03 7.06
N SER A 129 -4.77 -9.26 6.66
CA SER A 129 -4.53 -8.92 5.25
C SER A 129 -4.19 -10.13 4.38
N LYS A 130 -3.73 -11.23 4.98
CA LYS A 130 -3.31 -12.46 4.30
C LYS A 130 -4.25 -13.65 4.54
N SER A 131 -5.19 -13.53 5.47
CA SER A 131 -6.13 -14.60 5.82
C SER A 131 -7.14 -14.84 4.70
N ASP A 132 -7.31 -16.11 4.35
CA ASP A 132 -8.33 -16.62 3.45
C ASP A 132 -9.72 -16.64 4.08
N GLU A 133 -9.81 -16.82 5.40
CA GLU A 133 -11.05 -16.72 6.20
C GLU A 133 -11.63 -15.30 6.29
N GLU A 134 -10.86 -14.27 5.88
CA GLU A 134 -11.31 -12.89 5.86
C GLU A 134 -12.07 -12.54 4.57
N THR A 135 -12.95 -11.52 4.64
CA THR A 135 -13.62 -11.03 3.44
C THR A 135 -12.69 -10.22 2.54
N THR A 136 -12.98 -10.19 1.24
CA THR A 136 -12.21 -9.40 0.27
C THR A 136 -12.18 -7.90 0.62
N SER A 137 -13.30 -7.36 1.13
CA SER A 137 -13.39 -5.96 1.56
C SER A 137 -12.47 -5.69 2.76
N ASN A 138 -12.55 -6.51 3.80
CA ASN A 138 -11.72 -6.36 5.00
C ASN A 138 -10.24 -6.59 4.70
N ARG A 139 -9.89 -7.58 3.87
CA ARG A 139 -8.49 -7.78 3.41
C ARG A 139 -7.93 -6.54 2.74
N LYS A 140 -8.73 -5.86 1.90
CA LYS A 140 -8.31 -4.62 1.25
C LYS A 140 -8.02 -3.53 2.28
N LEU A 141 -8.94 -3.31 3.24
CA LEU A 141 -8.73 -2.34 4.33
C LEU A 141 -7.49 -2.67 5.16
N ALA A 142 -7.31 -3.93 5.55
CA ALA A 142 -6.15 -4.39 6.31
C ALA A 142 -4.84 -4.19 5.53
N LYS A 143 -4.83 -4.49 4.23
CA LYS A 143 -3.67 -4.25 3.36
C LYS A 143 -3.34 -2.76 3.25
N ASP A 144 -4.34 -1.92 3.06
CA ASP A 144 -4.16 -0.46 2.98
C ASP A 144 -3.61 0.10 4.30
N LEU A 145 -4.07 -0.41 5.46
CA LEU A 145 -3.53 -0.07 6.78
C LEU A 145 -2.07 -0.52 6.94
N VAL A 146 -1.73 -1.75 6.55
CA VAL A 146 -0.35 -2.25 6.57
C VAL A 146 0.56 -1.38 5.71
N ASP A 147 0.12 -1.03 4.51
CA ASP A 147 0.89 -0.18 3.60
C ASP A 147 1.04 1.23 4.18
N LYS A 148 -0.03 1.82 4.74
CA LYS A 148 0.00 3.13 5.40
C LYS A 148 0.98 3.15 6.57
N TRP A 149 0.92 2.14 7.45
CA TRP A 149 1.69 2.13 8.68
C TRP A 149 3.14 1.67 8.51
N SER A 150 3.40 0.78 7.56
CA SER A 150 4.76 0.28 7.33
C SER A 150 5.66 1.32 6.64
N ARG A 151 5.09 2.30 5.94
CA ARG A 151 5.87 3.31 5.17
C ARG A 151 6.78 4.18 6.06
N PRO A 152 6.28 4.89 7.09
CA PRO A 152 7.15 5.71 7.95
C PRO A 152 8.06 4.87 8.84
N ILE A 153 7.69 3.62 9.12
CA ILE A 153 8.48 2.70 9.95
C ILE A 153 9.71 2.19 9.19
N PHE A 154 9.57 1.86 7.91
CA PHE A 154 10.62 1.26 7.08
C PHE A 154 11.18 2.22 6.03
N ASN A 155 10.86 3.52 6.09
CA ASN A 155 11.24 4.52 5.10
C ASN A 155 10.87 4.12 3.65
N LYS A 156 9.72 3.45 3.47
CA LYS A 156 9.27 3.01 2.13
C LYS A 156 8.61 4.18 1.41
N SER A 157 9.16 4.56 0.25
CA SER A 157 8.66 5.66 -0.56
C SER A 157 7.27 5.37 -1.16
N THR A 158 6.45 6.42 -1.29
CA THR A 158 5.15 6.39 -2.00
C THR A 158 5.28 6.69 -3.49
N ARG A 159 6.49 7.01 -3.98
CA ARG A 159 6.71 7.33 -5.39
C ARG A 159 6.73 6.04 -6.20
N PHE A 160 5.95 6.04 -7.29
CA PHE A 160 5.87 4.91 -8.22
C PHE A 160 7.25 4.50 -8.78
N GLU A 161 8.16 5.47 -8.94
CA GLU A 161 9.55 5.26 -9.38
C GLU A 161 10.35 4.40 -8.39
N ASP A 162 10.20 4.65 -7.08
CA ASP A 162 10.96 3.93 -6.05
C ASP A 162 10.41 2.51 -5.83
N MET A 163 9.10 2.31 -6.03
CA MET A 163 8.48 0.97 -5.97
C MET A 163 8.99 0.05 -7.09
N ARG A 164 9.29 0.58 -8.27
CA ARG A 164 9.84 -0.18 -9.41
C ARG A 164 11.26 -0.68 -9.16
N ASN A 165 12.07 0.10 -8.44
CA ASN A 165 13.46 -0.25 -8.13
C ASN A 165 13.56 -1.37 -7.08
N VAL A 166 12.64 -1.44 -6.12
CA VAL A 166 12.60 -2.53 -5.10
C VAL A 166 12.29 -3.89 -5.74
N GLU A 167 11.55 -3.90 -6.84
CA GLU A 167 11.28 -5.11 -7.63
C GLU A 167 12.50 -5.53 -8.46
N GLU A 168 13.38 -4.60 -8.81
CA GLU A 168 14.65 -4.82 -9.51
C GLU A 168 15.76 -5.35 -8.59
N GLU A 169 15.76 -4.98 -7.31
CA GLU A 169 16.70 -5.49 -6.28
C GLU A 169 16.36 -6.92 -5.81
N ARG A 170 15.10 -7.37 -5.99
CA ARG A 170 14.76 -8.79 -5.89
C ARG A 170 15.36 -9.52 -7.08
N ALA A 171 16.63 -9.88 -6.97
CA ALA A 171 17.28 -10.83 -7.87
C ALA A 171 16.32 -12.01 -8.12
N PRO A 172 16.08 -12.41 -9.38
CA PRO A 172 15.17 -13.50 -9.67
C PRO A 172 15.73 -14.75 -8.98
N TYR A 173 14.93 -15.31 -8.07
CA TYR A 173 15.14 -16.64 -7.50
C TYR A 173 15.47 -17.58 -8.65
N ARG A 174 16.71 -18.06 -8.67
CA ARG A 174 17.23 -19.07 -9.59
C ARG A 174 16.28 -20.27 -9.47
N ARG A 175 15.36 -20.46 -10.42
CA ARG A 175 14.71 -21.77 -10.56
C ARG A 175 15.83 -22.75 -10.91
N PRO A 176 16.01 -23.86 -10.15
CA PRO A 176 16.91 -24.91 -10.61
C PRO A 176 16.39 -25.41 -11.96
N ALA A 177 17.27 -25.44 -12.96
CA ALA A 177 16.92 -25.92 -14.29
C ALA A 177 16.38 -27.35 -14.21
N PRO A 178 15.30 -27.70 -14.93
CA PRO A 178 14.86 -29.08 -15.02
C PRO A 178 15.98 -29.88 -15.69
N LYS A 179 16.43 -30.95 -15.02
CA LYS A 179 17.38 -31.92 -15.58
C LYS A 179 16.78 -32.47 -16.88
N LYS A 180 17.42 -32.20 -18.01
CA LYS A 180 17.10 -32.86 -19.29
C LYS A 180 17.25 -34.36 -19.08
N SER A 181 16.14 -35.10 -19.11
CA SER A 181 16.15 -36.55 -19.25
C SER A 181 16.74 -36.87 -20.62
N SER A 182 17.84 -37.62 -20.65
CA SER A 182 18.39 -38.21 -21.86
C SER A 182 17.41 -39.26 -22.38
N ASN A 183 16.47 -38.86 -23.23
CA ASN A 183 15.69 -39.80 -24.03
C ASN A 183 16.63 -40.43 -25.08
N LYS A 184 17.17 -41.60 -24.74
CA LYS A 184 17.51 -42.62 -25.74
C LYS A 184 16.20 -42.98 -26.44
N SER A 185 16.13 -42.70 -27.73
CA SER A 185 15.09 -43.20 -28.62
C SER A 185 15.17 -44.74 -28.67
N GLY A 186 14.37 -45.40 -27.85
CA GLY A 186 14.01 -46.81 -28.02
C GLY A 186 13.00 -46.91 -29.16
N GLY A 187 13.26 -47.82 -30.10
CA GLY A 187 12.51 -47.99 -31.33
C GLY A 187 11.03 -48.31 -31.12
N LEU A 188 10.21 -47.77 -32.01
CA LEU A 188 8.92 -48.34 -32.36
C LEU A 188 9.04 -48.84 -33.79
N GLU A 189 8.87 -50.16 -33.92
CA GLU A 189 8.84 -50.90 -35.17
C GLU A 189 7.62 -50.48 -36.00
N SER A 190 7.86 -50.02 -37.23
CA SER A 190 6.84 -50.00 -38.29
C SER A 190 7.23 -51.11 -39.26
N ARG A 191 6.44 -52.18 -39.25
CA ARG A 191 6.44 -53.22 -40.29
C ARG A 191 5.81 -52.62 -41.54
N ASP A 192 6.51 -52.66 -42.66
CA ASP A 192 6.05 -53.15 -43.97
C ASP A 192 7.05 -52.77 -45.07
N ASP A 193 7.04 -53.57 -46.15
CA ASP A 193 7.79 -53.46 -47.42
C ASP A 193 9.18 -54.13 -47.53
N ASP A 194 9.11 -55.45 -47.75
CA ASP A 194 9.67 -56.22 -48.88
C ASP A 194 10.67 -55.52 -49.82
N LEU A 195 11.92 -56.01 -49.86
CA LEU A 195 12.68 -56.30 -51.10
C LEU A 195 14.04 -56.95 -50.76
N ASP A 196 14.21 -58.17 -51.26
CA ASP A 196 15.33 -59.10 -51.09
C ASP A 196 16.47 -58.81 -52.08
N LEU A 197 17.73 -58.70 -51.60
CA LEU A 197 18.97 -58.76 -52.40
C LEU A 197 20.23 -58.78 -51.49
N PRO A 198 21.00 -59.90 -51.42
CA PRO A 198 22.23 -59.94 -50.63
C PRO A 198 23.45 -59.73 -51.53
N ARG A 199 24.26 -58.68 -51.30
CA ARG A 199 25.63 -58.70 -51.82
C ARG A 199 26.64 -57.80 -51.09
N HIS A 200 27.57 -58.51 -50.45
CA HIS A 200 28.98 -58.18 -50.18
C HIS A 200 29.34 -57.04 -49.22
N SER A 201 29.74 -57.50 -48.02
CA SER A 201 30.91 -56.99 -47.29
C SER A 201 32.13 -56.80 -48.21
N GLN A 202 32.70 -55.60 -48.19
CA GLN A 202 34.13 -55.23 -48.32
C GLN A 202 34.14 -53.72 -47.99
N GLY A 203 34.68 -53.29 -46.86
CA GLY A 203 36.12 -53.24 -46.68
C GLY A 203 36.66 -52.00 -47.43
N SER A 204 36.88 -50.91 -46.70
CA SER A 204 38.00 -49.96 -46.86
C SER A 204 37.60 -48.57 -46.38
N LYS A 205 38.20 -48.18 -45.24
CA LYS A 205 38.54 -46.79 -44.99
C LYS A 205 39.64 -46.39 -45.99
N PRO A 206 39.56 -45.22 -46.61
CA PRO A 206 40.72 -44.35 -46.75
C PRO A 206 40.34 -42.98 -46.18
N GLY A 207 41.10 -42.44 -45.25
CA GLY A 207 42.38 -41.83 -45.57
C GLY A 207 42.19 -40.32 -45.41
N GLU A 208 42.95 -39.74 -44.48
CA GLU A 208 42.97 -38.32 -44.17
C GLU A 208 42.97 -37.48 -45.45
N SER A 209 42.01 -36.58 -45.58
CA SER A 209 41.94 -35.63 -46.68
C SER A 209 41.56 -34.27 -46.13
N SER A 210 42.56 -33.39 -46.14
CA SER A 210 42.54 -31.94 -46.16
C SER A 210 41.42 -31.21 -45.40
N SER A 211 41.86 -30.35 -44.50
CA SER A 211 41.15 -29.19 -43.96
C SER A 211 40.36 -28.43 -45.04
N ARG A 212 39.14 -28.87 -45.31
CA ARG A 212 38.12 -28.08 -46.00
C ARG A 212 37.55 -27.15 -44.93
N SER A 213 37.80 -25.85 -45.07
CA SER A 213 37.10 -24.84 -44.29
C SER A 213 35.60 -24.95 -44.57
N LEU A 214 34.87 -25.72 -43.76
CA LEU A 214 33.42 -25.73 -43.81
C LEU A 214 32.95 -24.32 -43.44
N THR A 215 32.22 -23.68 -44.34
CA THR A 215 31.45 -22.49 -44.02
C THR A 215 30.32 -22.92 -43.07
N THR A 216 30.51 -22.68 -41.77
CA THR A 216 29.49 -22.96 -40.77
C THR A 216 28.37 -21.93 -40.89
N ARG A 217 27.13 -22.38 -41.14
CA ARG A 217 25.94 -21.52 -41.08
C ARG A 217 25.65 -21.18 -39.62
N PRO A 218 25.45 -19.90 -39.26
CA PRO A 218 25.01 -19.55 -37.91
C PRO A 218 23.59 -20.09 -37.68
N GLU A 219 23.41 -20.84 -36.60
CA GLU A 219 22.10 -21.32 -36.17
C GLU A 219 21.30 -20.21 -35.51
N ALA A 220 19.97 -20.25 -35.68
CA ALA A 220 19.07 -19.27 -35.10
C ALA A 220 19.10 -19.36 -33.57
N MET A 221 19.31 -18.22 -32.92
CA MET A 221 19.33 -18.13 -31.46
C MET A 221 17.95 -18.47 -30.89
N SER A 222 17.89 -19.31 -29.86
CA SER A 222 16.67 -19.47 -29.06
C SER A 222 16.34 -18.16 -28.33
N LEU A 223 15.10 -17.69 -28.42
CA LEU A 223 14.62 -16.43 -27.82
C LEU A 223 14.40 -16.51 -26.29
N ASP A 224 15.02 -17.48 -25.61
CA ASP A 224 14.90 -17.71 -24.17
C ASP A 224 15.92 -16.86 -23.39
N PHE A 225 15.67 -15.56 -23.34
CA PHE A 225 16.53 -14.63 -22.58
C PHE A 225 16.18 -14.68 -21.09
N THR A 226 17.10 -15.22 -20.28
CA THR A 226 16.98 -15.22 -18.81
C THR A 226 17.49 -13.91 -18.19
N ILE A 227 18.33 -13.17 -18.92
CA ILE A 227 19.00 -11.97 -18.44
C ILE A 227 18.30 -10.74 -19.02
N ARG A 228 17.76 -9.90 -18.13
CA ARG A 228 17.19 -8.62 -18.52
C ARG A 228 18.30 -7.67 -19.00
N PRO A 229 18.15 -6.99 -20.15
CA PRO A 229 19.13 -6.02 -20.62
C PRO A 229 19.27 -4.89 -19.60
N GLN A 230 20.51 -4.53 -19.30
CA GLN A 230 20.81 -3.41 -18.40
C GLN A 230 20.45 -2.09 -19.07
N SER A 231 19.75 -1.21 -18.33
CA SER A 231 19.47 0.15 -18.80
C SER A 231 20.77 0.94 -18.93
N LYS A 232 20.99 1.59 -20.07
CA LYS A 232 22.12 2.52 -20.28
C LYS A 232 21.83 3.93 -19.78
N ILE A 233 20.68 4.13 -19.13
CA ILE A 233 20.20 5.44 -18.68
C ILE A 233 20.58 5.61 -17.23
N ASP A 234 21.44 6.60 -16.96
CA ASP A 234 21.77 7.01 -15.61
C ASP A 234 20.55 7.73 -14.96
N PRO A 235 19.98 7.20 -13.86
CA PRO A 235 18.84 7.80 -13.19
C PRO A 235 19.15 9.18 -12.61
N GLU A 236 20.41 9.47 -12.28
CA GLU A 236 20.82 10.76 -11.73
C GLU A 236 20.83 11.87 -12.80
N ALA A 237 21.33 11.56 -14.01
CA ALA A 237 21.25 12.46 -15.16
C ALA A 237 19.80 12.82 -15.55
N VAL A 238 18.87 11.86 -15.50
CA VAL A 238 17.44 12.12 -15.77
C VAL A 238 16.85 13.05 -14.71
N ARG A 239 17.22 12.86 -13.44
CA ARG A 239 16.76 13.67 -12.31
C ARG A 239 17.31 15.09 -12.38
N ALA A 240 18.58 15.27 -12.75
CA ALA A 240 19.19 16.58 -12.93
C ALA A 240 18.46 17.39 -14.03
N ARG A 241 18.15 16.74 -15.16
CA ARG A 241 17.40 17.35 -16.27
C ARG A 241 15.97 17.76 -15.87
N ALA A 242 15.28 16.93 -15.09
CA ALA A 242 13.94 17.24 -14.60
C ALA A 242 13.92 18.45 -13.64
N LYS A 243 14.90 18.53 -12.72
CA LYS A 243 15.06 19.67 -11.81
C LYS A 243 15.37 20.97 -12.58
N GLN A 244 16.23 20.90 -13.59
CA GLN A 244 16.57 22.04 -14.43
C GLN A 244 15.34 22.57 -15.19
N ASN A 245 14.53 21.70 -15.76
CA ASN A 245 13.28 22.09 -16.42
C ASN A 245 12.29 22.80 -15.47
N GLN A 246 12.18 22.35 -14.22
CA GLN A 246 11.32 23.01 -13.24
C GLN A 246 11.84 24.40 -12.84
N LEU A 247 13.16 24.55 -12.66
CA LEU A 247 13.79 25.83 -12.37
C LEU A 247 13.61 26.82 -13.52
N ASP A 248 13.76 26.36 -14.76
CA ASP A 248 13.57 27.19 -15.96
C ASP A 248 12.11 27.62 -16.13
N GLN A 249 11.14 26.74 -15.89
CA GLN A 249 9.73 27.13 -15.86
C GLN A 249 9.44 28.20 -14.79
N ARG A 250 10.06 28.11 -13.61
CA ARG A 250 9.89 29.09 -12.54
C ARG A 250 10.52 30.44 -12.91
N ARG A 251 11.70 30.42 -13.53
CA ARG A 251 12.37 31.62 -14.06
C ARG A 251 11.54 32.32 -15.14
N MET A 252 10.98 31.55 -16.08
CA MET A 252 10.09 32.08 -17.14
C MET A 252 8.84 32.74 -16.56
N LYS A 253 8.20 32.12 -15.55
CA LYS A 253 7.04 32.70 -14.87
C LYS A 253 7.37 34.02 -14.15
N MET A 254 8.51 34.09 -13.46
CA MET A 254 8.95 35.33 -12.81
C MET A 254 9.27 36.44 -13.82
N ASN A 255 9.96 36.12 -14.92
CA ASN A 255 10.28 37.09 -15.97
C ASN A 255 9.00 37.65 -16.63
N LYS A 256 8.03 36.78 -16.93
CA LYS A 256 6.71 37.20 -17.44
C LYS A 256 5.98 38.13 -16.48
N LYS A 257 6.03 37.86 -15.17
CA LYS A 257 5.41 38.71 -14.14
C LYS A 257 6.10 40.07 -14.04
N LEU A 258 7.43 40.11 -14.17
CA LEU A 258 8.20 41.36 -14.16
C LEU A 258 7.91 42.22 -15.40
N GLN A 259 7.74 41.62 -16.58
CA GLN A 259 7.35 42.35 -17.80
C GLN A 259 5.95 42.97 -17.67
N GLN A 260 5.00 42.26 -17.04
CA GLN A 260 3.66 42.81 -16.76
C GLN A 260 3.68 43.98 -15.78
N LEU A 261 4.64 44.01 -14.85
CA LEU A 261 4.82 45.13 -13.90
C LEU A 261 5.53 46.32 -14.53
N LYS A 262 6.43 46.09 -15.51
CA LYS A 262 7.11 47.14 -16.27
C LYS A 262 6.24 47.77 -17.37
N ALA A 263 5.13 47.14 -17.74
CA ALA A 263 4.19 47.71 -18.68
C ALA A 263 3.53 48.97 -18.05
N PRO A 264 3.65 50.16 -18.67
CA PRO A 264 3.09 51.39 -18.12
C PRO A 264 1.57 51.25 -18.06
N LYS A 265 1.01 51.16 -16.85
CA LYS A 265 -0.43 51.24 -16.63
C LYS A 265 -0.88 52.66 -16.96
N LYS A 266 -1.26 52.92 -18.22
CA LYS A 266 -2.05 54.11 -18.59
C LYS A 266 -3.42 53.99 -17.92
N LYS A 267 -3.50 54.32 -16.63
CA LYS A 267 -4.78 54.60 -15.98
C LYS A 267 -5.20 55.98 -16.46
N ASN A 268 -6.30 56.06 -17.21
CA ASN A 268 -7.00 57.33 -17.42
C ASN A 268 -7.59 57.74 -16.07
N LEU A 269 -6.82 58.48 -15.27
CA LEU A 269 -7.29 59.19 -14.09
C LEU A 269 -8.06 60.43 -14.56
N GLN A 270 -9.24 60.24 -15.15
CA GLN A 270 -10.22 61.32 -15.23
C GLN A 270 -11.15 61.20 -14.04
N ALA A 271 -11.21 62.26 -13.23
CA ALA A 271 -12.20 62.40 -12.18
C ALA A 271 -13.60 62.37 -12.82
N SER A 272 -14.47 61.48 -12.33
CA SER A 272 -15.89 61.50 -12.67
C SER A 272 -16.46 62.85 -12.23
N LYS A 273 -16.94 63.65 -13.20
CA LYS A 273 -17.66 64.89 -12.90
C LYS A 273 -19.01 64.52 -12.28
N ILE A 274 -19.21 64.90 -11.03
CA ILE A 274 -20.48 64.74 -10.31
C ILE A 274 -21.56 65.58 -11.02
N SER A 275 -22.67 64.93 -11.39
CA SER A 275 -23.81 65.58 -12.04
C SER A 275 -24.63 66.38 -11.03
N VAL A 276 -24.89 67.66 -11.34
CA VAL A 276 -25.66 68.59 -10.49
C VAL A 276 -27.16 68.26 -10.47
N GLU A 277 -27.66 67.48 -11.43
CA GLU A 277 -29.08 67.09 -11.52
C GLU A 277 -29.45 65.83 -10.71
N GLY A 278 -28.51 65.25 -9.94
CA GLY A 278 -28.80 64.12 -9.05
C GLY A 278 -29.07 62.77 -9.74
N ARG A 279 -28.87 62.66 -11.06
CA ARG A 279 -29.02 61.39 -11.78
C ARG A 279 -27.84 60.46 -11.46
N GLY A 280 -28.12 59.37 -10.75
CA GLY A 280 -27.14 58.33 -10.37
C GLY A 280 -26.88 58.19 -8.87
N MET A 281 -27.56 58.96 -8.02
CA MET A 281 -27.52 58.71 -6.58
C MET A 281 -28.33 57.46 -6.24
N VAL A 282 -27.63 56.43 -5.75
CA VAL A 282 -28.23 55.20 -5.21
C VAL A 282 -29.03 55.58 -3.97
N LYS A 283 -30.36 55.52 -4.06
CA LYS A 283 -31.25 55.64 -2.90
C LYS A 283 -31.24 54.31 -2.15
N TYR A 284 -30.79 54.34 -0.90
CA TYR A 284 -30.99 53.23 0.03
C TYR A 284 -32.43 53.32 0.55
N LEU A 285 -33.21 52.27 0.33
CA LEU A 285 -34.47 51.98 1.02
C LEU A 285 -34.24 50.78 1.93
#